data_AF-A0A6P7GPM9-F1
#
_entry.id   AF-A0A6P7GPM9-F1
#
_cell.length_a   1.000
_cell.length_b   1.000
_cell.length_c   1.000
_cell.angle_alpha   90.00
_cell.angle_beta   90.00
_cell.angle_gamma   90.00
#
_symmetry.space_group_name_H-M   'P 1'
#
loop_
_entity.id
_entity.type
_entity.pdbx_description
1 polymer ?
#
loop_
_entity_poly.entity_id
_entity_poly.type
_entity_poly.pdbx_seq_one_letter_code
_entity_poly.pdbx_strand_id
1 'polypeptide(L)'
;VTPKKYFRSDGQSLTIMLETSSRTTHMLATHIFYIYAKEVLGYPKINISILEDDFQIETVMSRLTSYASIGVEIPPATINLEVWTSPDYDTFAKEFVKEVGTVAPPGRFGWFIPKKFARPVKKYYSDRFFWDDSIQEVHWSFFLDIRLASSFALDNSILNRIVYNNSYHKESGTDEYVCPRGTCEESMYTPPQCSGGKDCAVLLAPGFNSSKFLIEQVNEIGAFVKVLWLGKGLKPTIRLLNEYFLQQRSQQSYMFFYWYPGELVIDEKQFITVKFKNNELYNFTNNMVNGYKYEMHRLVKMVWSKLEEDANPLFLGVRHFKLREEDYTFLLNLTENNFGNENQIACKWMKENQDVWKEWKVILTKPTINIGGIFPMTSTAFNGIGIAQGAKAAVEFINKNSSLLKDYNLSLLLFDGKCQPDSVMTHFLEMIVNQKTYVNLVGVLGPACTETIEPIAAVSKQYHVLIVSYSAEGASFSDRKKYPYFFRTIGENQHYKHVYLALFKHFGWKRVAALTEDGQKYTEYISLMSDDLEKNQISFIANKKFPRGRTTEEMKLVS
;
A
#
# COMPACT_ATOMS: atom_id res chain seq x y z
N VAL A 1 -20.25 -0.29 -1.83
CA VAL A 1 -19.17 -1.12 -1.26
C VAL A 1 -18.06 -1.19 -2.29
N THR A 2 -16.89 -0.62 -1.99
CA THR A 2 -15.70 -0.74 -2.83
C THR A 2 -15.18 -2.18 -2.73
N PRO A 3 -14.96 -2.91 -3.83
CA PRO A 3 -14.46 -4.29 -3.76
C PRO A 3 -13.08 -4.32 -3.12
N LYS A 4 -12.84 -5.32 -2.26
CA LYS A 4 -11.54 -5.51 -1.61
C LYS A 4 -10.51 -5.93 -2.65
N LYS A 5 -9.42 -5.18 -2.74
CA LYS A 5 -8.21 -5.47 -3.53
C LYS A 5 -7.11 -5.91 -2.61
N TYR A 6 -6.21 -6.75 -3.11
CA TYR A 6 -5.07 -7.24 -2.33
C TYR A 6 -3.80 -7.05 -3.14
N PHE A 7 -2.76 -6.57 -2.49
CA PHE A 7 -1.42 -6.61 -3.03
C PHE A 7 -0.92 -8.06 -2.98
N ARG A 8 -0.68 -8.67 -4.13
CA ARG A 8 -0.21 -10.06 -4.25
C ARG A 8 1.11 -10.09 -5.00
N SER A 9 2.15 -10.59 -4.36
CA SER A 9 3.45 -10.84 -4.99
C SER A 9 3.83 -12.29 -4.72
N ASP A 10 4.36 -12.99 -5.73
CA ASP A 10 4.84 -14.37 -5.63
C ASP A 10 3.80 -15.35 -5.01
N GLY A 11 2.52 -15.13 -5.29
CA GLY A 11 1.41 -15.97 -4.81
C GLY A 11 0.96 -15.68 -3.37
N GLN A 12 1.64 -14.79 -2.63
CA GLN A 12 1.29 -14.40 -1.27
C GLN A 12 0.57 -13.05 -1.22
N SER A 13 -0.39 -12.90 -0.32
CA SER A 13 -1.08 -11.63 -0.07
C SER A 13 -0.31 -10.81 0.97
N LEU A 14 0.33 -9.74 0.51
CA LEU A 14 1.17 -8.86 1.31
C LEU A 14 0.39 -7.75 2.00
N THR A 15 0.95 -7.24 3.10
CA THR A 15 0.44 -6.05 3.80
C THR A 15 1.16 -4.82 3.27
N ILE A 16 0.40 -3.79 2.89
CA ILE A 16 0.95 -2.50 2.49
C ILE A 16 1.38 -1.75 3.75
N MET A 17 2.65 -1.48 3.89
CA MET A 17 3.26 -0.64 4.92
C MET A 17 3.47 0.77 4.38
N LEU A 18 2.74 1.75 4.94
CA LEU A 18 2.95 3.17 4.71
C LEU A 18 3.95 3.71 5.74
N GLU A 19 5.10 4.15 5.29
CA GLU A 19 6.08 4.82 6.13
C GLU A 19 5.65 6.27 6.38
N THR A 20 5.72 6.69 7.65
CA THR A 20 5.59 8.09 8.06
C THR A 20 6.68 8.43 9.07
N SER A 21 6.91 9.71 9.29
CA SER A 21 7.83 10.24 10.31
C SER A 21 7.11 10.90 11.48
N SER A 22 7.84 11.48 12.42
CA SER A 22 7.29 12.37 13.45
C SER A 22 6.92 13.77 12.93
N ARG A 23 7.17 14.08 11.65
CA ARG A 23 6.79 15.36 11.05
C ARG A 23 5.28 15.38 10.82
N THR A 24 4.63 16.42 11.33
CA THR A 24 3.17 16.61 11.27
C THR A 24 2.63 16.54 9.84
N THR A 25 3.31 17.18 8.89
CA THR A 25 2.97 17.17 7.45
C THR A 25 2.96 15.75 6.88
N HIS A 26 4.04 15.00 7.10
CA HIS A 26 4.20 13.63 6.63
C HIS A 26 3.17 12.68 7.28
N MET A 27 2.93 12.84 8.59
CA MET A 27 1.89 12.08 9.30
C MET A 27 0.51 12.30 8.71
N LEU A 28 0.12 13.55 8.49
CA LEU A 28 -1.19 13.90 7.96
C LEU A 28 -1.36 13.41 6.51
N ALA A 29 -0.36 13.64 5.65
CA ALA A 29 -0.37 13.13 4.28
C ALA A 29 -0.53 11.60 4.25
N THR A 30 0.18 10.88 5.13
CA THR A 30 0.09 9.43 5.25
C THR A 30 -1.28 8.96 5.73
N HIS A 31 -1.87 9.63 6.72
CA HIS A 31 -3.20 9.27 7.20
C HIS A 31 -4.31 9.56 6.17
N ILE A 32 -4.19 10.64 5.40
CA ILE A 32 -5.10 10.93 4.28
C ILE A 32 -5.01 9.81 3.24
N PHE A 33 -3.80 9.45 2.82
CA PHE A 33 -3.60 8.39 1.84
C PHE A 33 -4.01 7.02 2.38
N TYR A 34 -3.80 6.74 3.67
CA TYR A 34 -4.28 5.52 4.32
C TYR A 34 -5.79 5.36 4.19
N ILE A 35 -6.55 6.42 4.51
CA ILE A 35 -8.01 6.43 4.35
C ILE A 35 -8.39 6.26 2.87
N TYR A 36 -7.73 6.98 1.96
CA TYR A 36 -7.96 6.87 0.52
C TYR A 36 -7.71 5.44 0.00
N ALA A 37 -6.58 4.84 0.31
CA ALA A 37 -6.23 3.49 -0.12
C ALA A 37 -7.20 2.44 0.45
N LYS A 38 -7.62 2.59 1.71
CA LYS A 38 -8.50 1.64 2.39
C LYS A 38 -9.95 1.75 1.93
N GLU A 39 -10.52 2.95 1.97
CA GLU A 39 -11.95 3.20 1.75
C GLU A 39 -12.28 3.45 0.27
N VAL A 40 -11.40 4.15 -0.46
CA VAL A 40 -11.65 4.56 -1.85
C VAL A 40 -11.09 3.55 -2.85
N LEU A 41 -9.86 3.09 -2.66
CA LEU A 41 -9.24 2.10 -3.55
C LEU A 41 -9.59 0.65 -3.18
N GLY A 42 -9.96 0.41 -1.93
CA GLY A 42 -10.43 -0.89 -1.43
C GLY A 42 -9.31 -1.82 -0.95
N TYR A 43 -8.15 -1.33 -0.53
CA TYR A 43 -7.06 -2.17 -0.01
C TYR A 43 -7.19 -2.34 1.51
N PRO A 44 -7.67 -3.50 2.02
CA PRO A 44 -7.95 -3.66 3.45
C PRO A 44 -6.72 -3.99 4.28
N LYS A 45 -5.68 -4.59 3.67
CA LYS A 45 -4.41 -4.94 4.31
C LYS A 45 -3.40 -3.81 4.15
N ILE A 46 -3.59 -2.75 4.91
CA ILE A 46 -2.72 -1.58 4.92
C ILE A 46 -2.49 -1.12 6.36
N ASN A 47 -1.24 -0.80 6.69
CA ASN A 47 -0.80 -0.35 8.01
C ASN A 47 0.12 0.87 7.87
N ILE A 48 0.24 1.64 8.94
CA ILE A 48 1.17 2.77 9.04
C ILE A 48 2.32 2.37 9.97
N SER A 49 3.56 2.63 9.55
CA SER A 49 4.78 2.48 10.36
C SER A 49 5.43 3.84 10.56
N ILE A 50 5.62 4.24 11.81
CA ILE A 50 6.29 5.49 12.17
C ILE A 50 7.78 5.20 12.34
N LEU A 51 8.62 5.87 11.57
CA LEU A 51 10.08 5.73 11.60
C LEU A 51 10.75 7.10 11.73
N GLU A 52 11.98 7.12 12.23
CA GLU A 52 12.75 8.38 12.31
C GLU A 52 13.14 8.86 10.91
N ASP A 53 13.00 10.17 10.71
CA ASP A 53 13.36 10.86 9.47
C ASP A 53 14.50 11.83 9.76
N ASP A 54 15.69 11.44 9.32
CA ASP A 54 16.93 12.20 9.40
C ASP A 54 17.19 13.01 8.12
N PHE A 55 16.23 13.05 7.20
CA PHE A 55 16.33 13.66 5.88
C PHE A 55 17.47 13.07 5.03
N GLN A 56 17.80 11.78 5.24
CA GLN A 56 18.71 11.01 4.39
C GLN A 56 17.91 10.12 3.44
N ILE A 57 18.01 10.40 2.15
CA ILE A 57 17.23 9.70 1.11
C ILE A 57 17.66 8.23 0.98
N GLU A 58 18.93 7.91 1.20
CA GLU A 58 19.50 6.56 1.19
C GLU A 58 18.87 5.67 2.26
N THR A 59 18.64 6.22 3.45
CA THR A 59 17.97 5.53 4.55
C THR A 59 16.55 5.17 4.14
N VAL A 60 15.80 6.09 3.56
CA VAL A 60 14.44 5.83 3.05
C VAL A 60 14.46 4.78 1.94
N MET A 61 15.38 4.90 0.97
CA MET A 61 15.52 3.92 -0.11
C MET A 61 15.79 2.52 0.43
N SER A 62 16.71 2.37 1.39
CA SER A 62 17.03 1.06 1.98
C SER A 62 15.83 0.38 2.64
N ARG A 63 14.88 1.16 3.18
CA ARG A 63 13.65 0.66 3.80
C ARG A 63 12.57 0.28 2.79
N LEU A 64 12.63 0.83 1.58
CA LEU A 64 11.75 0.53 0.45
C LEU A 64 12.32 -0.59 -0.46
N THR A 65 13.59 -0.95 -0.31
CA THR A 65 14.25 -2.04 -1.06
C THR A 65 14.14 -3.38 -0.35
N SER A 66 13.80 -4.44 -1.08
CA SER A 66 14.01 -5.82 -0.63
C SER A 66 15.41 -6.28 -1.06
N TYR A 67 16.33 -6.50 -0.12
CA TYR A 67 17.61 -7.15 -0.44
C TYR A 67 17.35 -8.63 -0.74
N ALA A 68 17.52 -9.02 -2.00
CA ALA A 68 17.27 -10.39 -2.49
C ALA A 68 18.18 -11.47 -1.86
N SER A 69 19.12 -11.11 -0.98
CA SER A 69 20.17 -12.00 -0.49
C SER A 69 19.87 -12.78 0.80
N ILE A 70 18.76 -12.55 1.52
CA ILE A 70 18.52 -13.19 2.85
C ILE A 70 17.06 -13.64 3.07
N GLY A 71 16.33 -14.07 2.02
CA GLY A 71 15.03 -14.74 2.20
C GLY A 71 13.92 -13.93 2.90
N VAL A 72 14.08 -12.61 3.04
CA VAL A 72 13.04 -11.68 3.49
C VAL A 72 12.45 -11.01 2.25
N GLU A 73 11.26 -11.47 1.85
CA GLU A 73 10.59 -11.11 0.58
C GLU A 73 9.92 -9.72 0.57
N ILE A 74 9.77 -9.04 1.72
CA ILE A 74 8.96 -7.82 1.85
C ILE A 74 9.80 -6.71 2.52
N PRO A 75 9.91 -5.51 1.92
CA PRO A 75 10.62 -4.39 2.54
C PRO A 75 9.87 -3.87 3.79
N PRO A 76 10.59 -3.28 4.77
CA PRO A 76 9.98 -2.68 5.96
C PRO A 76 8.88 -1.65 5.65
N ALA A 77 9.04 -0.91 4.55
CA ALA A 77 8.08 0.03 4.01
C ALA A 77 7.79 -0.28 2.54
N THR A 78 6.56 -0.01 2.09
CA THR A 78 6.17 -0.13 0.67
C THR A 78 5.99 1.21 -0.01
N ILE A 79 5.57 2.22 0.75
CA ILE A 79 5.27 3.57 0.26
C ILE A 79 5.75 4.56 1.30
N ASN A 80 6.49 5.58 0.87
CA ASN A 80 6.74 6.81 1.63
C ASN A 80 6.25 7.99 0.77
N LEU A 81 5.41 8.85 1.32
CA LEU A 81 4.71 9.88 0.56
C LEU A 81 5.41 11.23 0.56
N GLU A 82 6.31 11.51 1.50
CA GLU A 82 6.87 12.85 1.70
C GLU A 82 8.38 12.78 1.97
N VAL A 83 9.13 12.28 0.99
CA VAL A 83 10.59 12.21 1.01
C VAL A 83 11.17 13.54 0.55
N TRP A 84 12.05 14.13 1.36
CA TRP A 84 12.75 15.36 1.01
C TRP A 84 13.95 15.04 0.13
N THR A 85 13.95 15.58 -1.09
CA THR A 85 15.02 15.35 -2.06
C THR A 85 15.61 16.66 -2.55
N SER A 86 16.94 16.69 -2.61
CA SER A 86 17.66 17.87 -3.10
C SER A 86 17.38 18.09 -4.60
N PRO A 87 17.42 19.34 -5.10
CA PRO A 87 17.24 19.65 -6.52
C PRO A 87 18.21 18.91 -7.46
N ASP A 88 19.44 18.72 -7.01
CA ASP A 88 20.54 18.08 -7.73
C ASP A 88 20.57 16.55 -7.57
N TYR A 89 19.78 16.00 -6.64
CA TYR A 89 19.71 14.56 -6.45
C TYR A 89 18.95 13.92 -7.61
N ASP A 90 19.70 13.24 -8.47
CA ASP A 90 19.13 12.46 -9.55
C ASP A 90 18.61 11.13 -9.01
N THR A 91 17.29 11.01 -8.95
CA THR A 91 16.58 9.82 -8.46
C THR A 91 16.48 8.72 -9.51
N PHE A 92 17.44 8.63 -10.44
CA PHE A 92 17.50 7.59 -11.47
C PHE A 92 17.05 6.25 -10.88
N ALA A 93 15.93 5.77 -11.43
CA ALA A 93 15.15 4.66 -10.93
C ALA A 93 16.07 3.52 -10.48
N LYS A 94 16.15 3.30 -9.17
CA LYS A 94 16.71 2.04 -8.68
C LYS A 94 15.70 0.97 -9.08
N GLU A 95 16.16 -0.13 -9.66
CA GLU A 95 15.34 -1.28 -10.07
C GLU A 95 14.30 -1.69 -9.00
N PHE A 96 14.62 -1.41 -7.73
CA PHE A 96 13.84 -1.74 -6.54
C PHE A 96 12.96 -0.60 -6.00
N VAL A 97 13.24 0.68 -6.28
CA VAL A 97 12.50 1.84 -5.72
C VAL A 97 12.22 2.87 -6.80
N LYS A 98 10.95 3.24 -6.93
CA LYS A 98 10.49 4.23 -7.92
C LYS A 98 10.09 5.53 -7.25
N GLU A 99 10.60 6.65 -7.77
CA GLU A 99 10.04 7.97 -7.50
C GLU A 99 8.76 8.14 -8.34
N VAL A 100 7.67 8.58 -7.69
CA VAL A 100 6.33 8.70 -8.31
C VAL A 100 5.87 10.17 -8.36
N GLY A 101 6.82 11.07 -8.53
CA GLY A 101 6.62 12.52 -8.59
C GLY A 101 6.36 13.17 -7.23
N THR A 102 6.00 14.45 -7.24
CA THR A 102 5.86 15.25 -6.02
C THR A 102 4.51 15.05 -5.32
N VAL A 103 4.52 15.08 -3.98
CA VAL A 103 3.30 15.10 -3.16
C VAL A 103 2.80 16.53 -2.93
N ALA A 104 3.71 17.49 -2.90
CA ALA A 104 3.47 18.84 -2.40
C ALA A 104 4.36 19.88 -3.10
N PRO A 105 4.09 21.18 -2.91
CA PRO A 105 5.09 22.22 -3.18
C PRO A 105 6.42 21.93 -2.48
N PRO A 106 7.56 22.37 -3.03
CA PRO A 106 8.87 22.14 -2.42
C PRO A 106 8.96 22.75 -1.02
N GLY A 107 9.66 22.07 -0.11
CA GLY A 107 9.98 22.57 1.21
C GLY A 107 11.41 23.11 1.29
N ARG A 108 11.77 23.79 2.38
CA ARG A 108 13.15 24.23 2.62
C ARG A 108 13.49 24.25 4.09
N PHE A 109 14.77 24.08 4.39
CA PHE A 109 15.30 24.32 5.73
C PHE A 109 15.65 25.81 5.90
N GLY A 110 15.65 26.30 7.13
CA GLY A 110 15.97 27.69 7.39
C GLY A 110 16.27 27.97 8.85
N TRP A 111 17.03 29.04 9.10
CA TRP A 111 17.09 29.66 10.41
C TRP A 111 16.06 30.79 10.40
N PHE A 112 15.11 30.71 11.33
CA PHE A 112 13.96 31.60 11.38
C PHE A 112 14.04 32.51 12.59
N ILE A 113 13.78 33.79 12.36
CA ILE A 113 13.70 34.83 13.39
C ILE A 113 12.28 35.39 13.34
N PRO A 114 11.49 35.32 14.43
CA PRO A 114 10.14 35.87 14.41
C PRO A 114 10.15 37.38 14.15
N LYS A 115 9.35 37.86 13.19
CA LYS A 115 9.30 39.29 12.86
C LYS A 115 8.92 40.18 14.04
N LYS A 116 8.12 39.66 14.97
CA LYS A 116 7.73 40.34 16.21
C LYS A 116 8.95 40.72 17.08
N PHE A 117 10.06 39.97 16.98
CA PHE A 117 11.29 40.20 17.72
C PHE A 117 12.48 40.53 16.81
N ALA A 118 12.23 40.94 15.57
CA ALA A 118 13.27 41.21 14.58
C ALA A 118 14.00 42.55 14.77
N ARG A 119 13.81 43.25 15.90
CA ARG A 119 14.38 44.59 16.11
C ARG A 119 15.91 44.63 15.90
N PRO A 120 16.72 43.66 16.35
CA PRO A 120 18.16 43.70 16.11
C PRO A 120 18.51 43.68 14.61
N VAL A 121 17.80 42.87 13.83
CA VAL A 121 17.97 42.79 12.37
C VAL A 121 17.50 44.08 11.70
N LYS A 122 16.33 44.60 12.09
CA LYS A 122 15.81 45.86 11.56
C LYS A 122 16.79 47.00 11.81
N LYS A 123 17.38 47.08 13.00
CA LYS A 123 18.39 48.09 13.37
C LYS A 123 19.61 48.06 12.45
N TYR A 124 20.12 46.86 12.15
CA TYR A 124 21.28 46.66 11.30
C TYR A 124 21.07 47.20 9.86
N TYR A 125 19.86 47.07 9.32
CA TYR A 125 19.52 47.64 8.01
C TYR A 125 19.02 49.10 8.08
N SER A 126 18.44 49.52 9.21
CA SER A 126 17.81 50.84 9.34
C SER A 126 18.81 52.00 9.48
N ASP A 127 20.08 51.74 9.79
CA ASP A 127 21.13 52.78 9.64
C ASP A 127 21.28 53.23 8.17
N ARG A 128 20.61 52.57 7.22
CA ARG A 128 20.54 52.97 5.81
C ARG A 128 19.16 53.39 5.28
N PHE A 129 18.03 53.05 5.94
CA PHE A 129 16.68 53.44 5.49
C PHE A 129 15.65 53.43 6.66
N PHE A 130 14.62 54.29 6.58
CA PHE A 130 13.49 54.35 7.53
C PHE A 130 12.78 52.97 7.66
N TRP A 131 12.23 52.68 8.85
CA TRP A 131 11.52 51.46 9.26
C TRP A 131 10.77 50.77 8.11
N ASP A 132 11.37 49.71 7.56
CA ASP A 132 10.77 48.94 6.47
C ASP A 132 10.34 47.55 6.96
N ASP A 133 9.04 47.29 6.93
CA ASP A 133 8.46 45.97 7.19
C ASP A 133 8.67 44.99 6.01
N SER A 134 9.31 45.43 4.92
CA SER A 134 9.69 44.59 3.78
C SER A 134 10.84 43.63 4.06
N ILE A 135 11.60 43.79 5.15
CA ILE A 135 12.74 42.91 5.45
C ILE A 135 12.25 41.48 5.70
N GLN A 136 12.54 40.60 4.74
CA GLN A 136 12.23 39.16 4.80
C GLN A 136 13.46 38.31 5.11
N GLU A 137 14.66 38.85 4.91
CA GLU A 137 15.90 38.06 4.93
C GLU A 137 17.03 38.82 5.63
N VAL A 138 17.93 38.10 6.28
CA VAL A 138 19.19 38.61 6.82
C VAL A 138 20.34 37.72 6.36
N HIS A 139 21.47 38.32 6.00
CA HIS A 139 22.64 37.54 5.59
C HIS A 139 23.29 36.82 6.79
N TRP A 140 23.74 35.57 6.61
CA TRP A 140 24.38 34.78 7.68
C TRP A 140 25.57 35.48 8.34
N SER A 141 26.28 36.34 7.57
CA SER A 141 27.41 37.13 8.07
C SER A 141 27.06 38.08 9.22
N PHE A 142 25.77 38.35 9.45
CA PHE A 142 25.29 39.06 10.64
C PHE A 142 25.81 38.44 11.95
N PHE A 143 25.95 37.11 11.99
CA PHE A 143 26.38 36.37 13.17
C PHE A 143 27.90 36.25 13.31
N LEU A 144 28.68 36.88 12.42
CA LEU A 144 30.13 37.00 12.55
C LEU A 144 30.55 38.15 13.47
N ASP A 145 29.66 39.11 13.74
CA ASP A 145 29.93 40.18 14.71
C ASP A 145 29.30 39.82 16.05
N ILE A 146 30.14 39.61 17.07
CA ILE A 146 29.67 39.27 18.42
C ILE A 146 28.71 40.32 19.00
N ARG A 147 28.83 41.59 18.62
CA ARG A 147 27.94 42.67 19.10
C ARG A 147 26.54 42.56 18.53
N LEU A 148 26.42 41.98 17.33
CA LEU A 148 25.15 41.70 16.67
C LEU A 148 24.60 40.35 17.16
N ALA A 149 25.45 39.33 17.25
CA ALA A 149 25.07 38.00 17.72
C ALA A 149 24.56 38.00 19.18
N SER A 150 25.14 38.83 20.06
CA SER A 150 24.73 38.92 21.47
C SER A 150 23.29 39.40 21.67
N SER A 151 22.69 40.06 20.67
CA SER A 151 21.26 40.41 20.69
C SER A 151 20.31 39.19 20.61
N PHE A 152 20.86 38.02 20.30
CA PHE A 152 20.19 36.72 20.26
C PHE A 152 20.69 35.76 21.36
N ALA A 153 21.48 36.26 22.31
CA ALA A 153 21.86 35.48 23.48
C ALA A 153 20.66 35.34 24.42
N LEU A 154 20.53 34.16 25.04
CA LEU A 154 19.51 33.90 26.06
C LEU A 154 20.13 34.05 27.45
N ASP A 155 19.43 34.74 28.35
CA ASP A 155 19.84 34.86 29.75
C ASP A 155 19.93 33.48 30.43
N ASN A 156 20.89 33.31 31.34
CA ASN A 156 21.16 32.04 32.01
C ASN A 156 19.95 31.54 32.83
N SER A 157 19.13 32.44 33.39
CA SER A 157 17.93 32.02 34.14
C SER A 157 16.89 31.35 33.23
N ILE A 158 16.72 31.86 32.01
CA ILE A 158 15.81 31.33 30.99
C ILE A 158 16.41 30.06 30.39
N LEU A 159 17.71 30.10 30.05
CA LEU A 159 18.41 28.99 29.43
C LEU A 159 18.36 27.74 30.33
N ASN A 160 18.66 27.88 31.62
CA ASN A 160 18.58 26.77 32.57
C ASN A 160 17.16 26.21 32.68
N ARG A 161 16.13 27.07 32.64
CA ARG A 161 14.73 26.64 32.64
C ARG A 161 14.35 25.88 31.37
N ILE A 162 14.86 26.30 30.20
CA ILE A 162 14.63 25.63 28.91
C ILE A 162 15.33 24.28 28.88
N VAL A 163 16.63 24.26 29.19
CA VAL A 163 17.46 23.05 29.22
C VAL A 163 16.86 22.02 30.18
N TYR A 164 16.56 22.42 31.41
CA TYR A 164 15.99 21.53 32.41
C TYR A 164 14.65 20.90 31.98
N ASN A 165 13.77 21.67 31.34
CA ASN A 165 12.42 21.17 31.05
C ASN A 165 12.31 20.43 29.71
N ASN A 166 13.13 20.77 28.72
CA ASN A 166 12.84 20.47 27.31
C ASN A 166 13.99 19.80 26.54
N SER A 167 15.13 19.51 27.18
CA SER A 167 16.31 18.96 26.49
C SER A 167 16.59 17.47 26.72
N TYR A 168 15.60 16.72 27.23
CA TYR A 168 15.69 15.29 27.57
C TYR A 168 14.69 14.41 26.79
N HIS A 169 15.06 13.16 26.53
CA HIS A 169 14.19 12.12 25.98
C HIS A 169 13.23 11.54 27.03
N LYS A 170 12.20 12.30 27.44
CA LYS A 170 11.24 11.86 28.48
C LYS A 170 10.46 10.59 28.16
N GLU A 171 10.40 10.18 26.89
CA GLU A 171 9.62 9.01 26.43
C GLU A 171 10.37 7.67 26.57
N SER A 172 11.70 7.69 26.69
CA SER A 172 12.54 6.48 26.74
C SER A 172 12.65 5.88 28.15
N GLY A 173 12.10 6.55 29.17
CA GLY A 173 12.32 6.21 30.58
C GLY A 173 13.76 6.47 31.08
N THR A 174 14.60 7.07 30.24
CA THR A 174 16.00 7.42 30.53
C THR A 174 16.17 8.93 30.46
N ASP A 175 16.78 9.55 31.48
CA ASP A 175 17.14 10.99 31.51
C ASP A 175 18.33 11.30 30.57
N GLU A 176 18.26 10.81 29.33
CA GLU A 176 19.26 11.05 28.30
C GLU A 176 18.96 12.35 27.56
N TYR A 177 20.01 13.16 27.39
CA TYR A 177 19.98 14.41 26.64
C TYR A 177 19.73 14.14 25.15
N VAL A 178 19.06 15.08 24.48
CA VAL A 178 18.76 15.00 23.03
C VAL A 178 20.03 14.95 22.18
N CYS A 179 21.09 15.65 22.59
CA CYS A 179 22.40 15.51 21.98
C CYS A 179 23.28 14.52 22.79
N PRO A 180 23.95 13.56 22.13
CA PRO A 180 24.82 12.59 22.80
C PRO A 180 25.95 13.23 23.64
N ARG A 181 26.25 12.63 24.80
CA ARG A 181 27.38 13.01 25.66
C ARG A 181 28.70 12.81 24.91
N GLY A 182 29.54 13.84 24.89
CA GLY A 182 30.82 13.87 24.15
C GLY A 182 30.80 14.83 22.95
N THR A 183 29.62 15.08 22.37
CA THR A 183 29.43 16.09 21.31
C THR A 183 28.88 17.40 21.88
N CYS A 184 27.99 17.31 22.87
CA CYS A 184 27.37 18.46 23.52
C CYS A 184 27.45 18.36 25.05
N GLU A 185 27.33 19.51 25.72
CA GLU A 185 27.12 19.61 27.16
C GLU A 185 25.66 20.03 27.40
N GLU A 186 24.90 19.23 28.14
CA GLU A 186 23.47 19.49 28.44
C GLU A 186 22.61 19.81 27.18
N SER A 187 22.77 19.02 26.11
CA SER A 187 22.13 19.25 24.79
C SER A 187 22.54 20.54 24.06
N MET A 188 23.57 21.24 24.53
CA MET A 188 24.09 22.45 23.90
C MET A 188 25.50 22.23 23.34
N TYR A 189 25.68 22.54 22.06
CA TYR A 189 26.99 22.66 21.44
C TYR A 189 27.47 24.12 21.53
N THR A 190 28.66 24.31 22.10
CA THR A 190 29.32 25.61 22.18
C THR A 190 30.55 25.60 21.29
N PRO A 191 30.59 26.39 20.21
CA PRO A 191 31.76 26.42 19.35
C PRO A 191 32.94 27.15 20.02
N PRO A 192 34.19 26.89 19.62
CA PRO A 192 35.39 27.45 20.29
C PRO A 192 35.40 28.99 20.40
N GLN A 193 34.87 29.69 19.39
CA GLN A 193 34.76 31.16 19.39
C GLN A 193 33.85 31.72 20.50
N CYS A 194 32.95 30.90 21.03
CA CYS A 194 32.01 31.22 22.11
C CYS A 194 32.49 30.76 23.50
N SER A 195 33.64 30.09 23.59
CA SER A 195 34.26 29.70 24.86
C SER A 195 34.77 30.95 25.62
N GLY A 196 34.69 30.93 26.94
CA GLY A 196 35.19 32.02 27.80
C GLY A 196 34.16 33.08 28.23
N GLY A 197 32.88 32.72 28.35
CA GLY A 197 31.85 33.59 28.93
C GLY A 197 31.32 34.70 28.01
N LYS A 198 31.50 34.55 26.69
CA LYS A 198 30.95 35.49 25.70
C LYS A 198 29.45 35.22 25.47
N ASP A 199 28.67 36.30 25.36
CA ASP A 199 27.24 36.26 25.04
C ASP A 199 27.04 35.97 23.54
N CYS A 200 27.21 34.71 23.15
CA CYS A 200 26.88 34.23 21.81
C CYS A 200 25.38 34.02 21.65
N ALA A 201 24.92 34.13 20.40
CA ALA A 201 23.56 33.78 20.01
C ALA A 201 23.24 32.31 20.34
N VAL A 202 21.97 31.99 20.59
CA VAL A 202 21.52 30.60 20.75
C VAL A 202 20.56 30.23 19.61
N LEU A 203 20.92 29.23 18.83
CA LEU A 203 20.09 28.61 17.80
C LEU A 203 19.36 27.40 18.39
N LEU A 204 18.05 27.49 18.48
CA LEU A 204 17.21 26.38 18.95
C LEU A 204 16.99 25.38 17.80
N ALA A 205 17.28 24.11 18.03
CA ALA A 205 17.22 23.06 17.01
C ALA A 205 16.24 21.94 17.42
N PRO A 206 15.67 21.19 16.43
CA PRO A 206 14.77 20.07 16.67
C PRO A 206 15.57 18.83 17.13
N GLY A 207 15.32 17.64 16.58
CA GLY A 207 16.06 16.42 16.93
C GLY A 207 17.53 16.47 16.47
N PHE A 208 18.42 15.80 17.20
CA PHE A 208 19.85 15.79 16.88
C PHE A 208 20.15 15.18 15.50
N ASN A 209 19.64 13.99 15.20
CA ASN A 209 19.93 13.30 13.94
C ASN A 209 19.55 14.10 12.69
N SER A 210 18.41 14.79 12.72
CA SER A 210 17.90 15.59 11.60
C SER A 210 18.58 16.94 11.43
N SER A 211 19.37 17.39 12.42
CA SER A 211 20.00 18.73 12.42
C SER A 211 21.45 18.76 12.89
N LYS A 212 22.12 17.60 13.04
CA LYS A 212 23.52 17.49 13.49
C LYS A 212 24.52 18.24 12.59
N PHE A 213 24.18 18.42 11.31
CA PHE A 213 24.99 19.19 10.35
C PHE A 213 25.21 20.65 10.75
N LEU A 214 24.37 21.20 11.66
CA LEU A 214 24.54 22.55 12.20
C LEU A 214 25.89 22.74 12.93
N ILE A 215 26.46 21.68 13.50
CA ILE A 215 27.77 21.75 14.17
C ILE A 215 28.86 22.11 13.16
N GLU A 216 28.94 21.34 12.07
CA GLU A 216 29.90 21.57 10.99
C GLU A 216 29.69 22.96 10.38
N GLN A 217 28.43 23.34 10.16
CA GLN A 217 28.08 24.65 9.63
C GLN A 217 28.58 25.80 10.50
N VAL A 218 28.26 25.79 11.80
CA VAL A 218 28.64 26.88 12.72
C VAL A 218 30.15 27.01 12.82
N ASN A 219 30.87 25.89 12.83
CA ASN A 219 32.33 25.88 12.88
C ASN A 219 32.96 26.44 11.60
N GLU A 220 32.47 26.00 10.43
CA GLU A 220 33.02 26.41 9.13
C GLU A 220 32.80 27.91 8.86
N ILE A 221 31.61 28.42 9.15
CA ILE A 221 31.30 29.84 8.95
C ILE A 221 31.92 30.72 10.04
N GLY A 222 32.39 30.16 11.15
CA GLY A 222 32.95 30.91 12.28
C GLY A 222 31.93 31.79 13.01
N ALA A 223 30.64 31.43 13.01
CA ALA A 223 29.59 32.24 13.61
C ALA A 223 29.60 32.18 15.14
N PHE A 224 29.26 33.29 15.79
CA PHE A 224 29.09 33.38 17.25
C PHE A 224 27.73 32.83 17.70
N VAL A 225 27.47 31.54 17.41
CA VAL A 225 26.17 30.87 17.62
C VAL A 225 26.38 29.54 18.35
N LYS A 226 25.73 29.36 19.50
CA LYS A 226 25.58 28.06 20.18
C LYS A 226 24.38 27.33 19.59
N VAL A 227 24.41 26.00 19.53
CA VAL A 227 23.28 25.19 19.04
C VAL A 227 22.69 24.40 20.20
N LEU A 228 21.40 24.58 20.47
CA LEU A 228 20.69 23.90 21.55
C LEU A 228 19.63 22.97 20.97
N TRP A 229 19.81 21.65 21.12
CA TRP A 229 18.83 20.66 20.66
C TRP A 229 17.74 20.43 21.70
N LEU A 230 16.49 20.56 21.25
CA LEU A 230 15.31 20.42 22.10
C LEU A 230 14.40 19.27 21.67
N GLY A 231 14.61 18.69 20.49
CA GLY A 231 13.76 17.61 19.98
C GLY A 231 12.28 18.03 19.96
N LYS A 232 11.40 17.20 20.55
CA LYS A 232 9.97 17.50 20.72
C LYS A 232 9.69 18.71 21.62
N GLY A 233 10.67 19.12 22.44
CA GLY A 233 10.61 20.29 23.31
C GLY A 233 10.78 21.64 22.60
N LEU A 234 11.08 21.66 21.30
CA LEU A 234 11.26 22.91 20.54
C LEU A 234 9.98 23.76 20.50
N LYS A 235 8.85 23.16 20.15
CA LYS A 235 7.54 23.84 20.08
C LYS A 235 7.10 24.48 21.39
N PRO A 236 7.06 23.76 22.54
CA PRO A 236 6.72 24.38 23.81
C PRO A 236 7.74 25.47 24.23
N THR A 237 9.02 25.31 23.88
CA THR A 237 10.05 26.34 24.14
C THR A 237 9.79 27.62 23.37
N ILE A 238 9.46 27.54 22.08
CA ILE A 238 9.13 28.71 21.25
C ILE A 238 7.89 29.43 21.80
N ARG A 239 6.87 28.68 22.24
CA ARG A 239 5.68 29.27 22.90
C ARG A 239 6.07 30.03 24.17
N LEU A 240 6.89 29.43 25.02
CA LEU A 240 7.37 30.05 26.27
C LEU A 240 8.19 31.32 25.98
N LEU A 241 9.09 31.29 24.99
CA LEU A 241 9.90 32.46 24.62
C LEU A 241 9.05 33.59 24.05
N ASN A 242 8.04 33.27 23.23
CA ASN A 242 7.08 34.25 22.73
C ASN A 242 6.37 34.97 23.89
N GLU A 243 5.84 34.22 24.86
CA GLU A 243 5.15 34.79 26.02
C GLU A 243 6.10 35.64 26.88
N TYR A 244 7.29 35.12 27.16
CA TYR A 244 8.27 35.79 28.01
C TYR A 244 8.77 37.11 27.40
N PHE A 245 9.15 37.13 26.11
CA PHE A 245 9.63 38.35 25.46
C PHE A 245 8.53 39.40 25.26
N LEU A 246 7.28 38.99 25.06
CA LEU A 246 6.14 39.91 25.03
C LEU A 246 5.90 40.57 26.40
N GLN A 247 5.95 39.79 27.48
CA GLN A 247 5.74 40.31 28.85
C GLN A 247 6.84 41.28 29.27
N GLN A 248 8.11 40.94 29.00
CA GLN A 248 9.26 41.74 29.43
C GLN A 248 9.55 42.95 28.54
N ARG A 249 8.81 43.13 27.42
CA ARG A 249 9.12 44.12 26.37
C ARG A 249 10.60 44.09 25.97
N SER A 250 11.16 42.87 25.88
CA SER A 250 12.59 42.66 25.67
C SER A 250 13.03 43.23 24.32
N GLN A 251 14.25 43.76 24.27
CA GLN A 251 14.92 44.15 23.02
C GLN A 251 15.70 42.98 22.39
N GLN A 252 15.76 41.85 23.09
CA GLN A 252 16.41 40.64 22.61
C GLN A 252 15.52 39.91 21.61
N SER A 253 16.18 39.13 20.77
CA SER A 253 15.54 38.26 19.79
C SER A 253 15.92 36.81 20.06
N TYR A 254 15.25 35.89 19.38
CA TYR A 254 15.65 34.49 19.36
C TYR A 254 15.56 33.96 17.93
N MET A 255 16.30 32.89 17.67
CA MET A 255 16.27 32.21 16.39
C MET A 255 16.18 30.71 16.59
N PHE A 256 15.63 30.02 15.60
CA PHE A 256 15.53 28.57 15.63
C PHE A 256 15.74 28.00 14.23
N PHE A 257 16.33 26.81 14.16
CA PHE A 257 16.44 26.02 12.95
C PHE A 257 15.18 25.17 12.78
N TYR A 258 14.57 25.24 11.61
CA TYR A 258 13.42 24.40 11.27
C TYR A 258 13.27 24.24 9.76
N TRP A 259 12.13 23.69 9.34
CA TRP A 259 11.76 23.53 7.93
C TRP A 259 10.37 24.12 7.65
N TYR A 260 10.18 24.57 6.41
CA TYR A 260 8.89 24.97 5.84
C TYR A 260 8.50 24.00 4.72
N PRO A 261 7.24 23.54 4.62
CA PRO A 261 6.15 23.76 5.57
C PRO A 261 6.32 22.94 6.85
N GLY A 262 5.87 23.47 7.99
CA GLY A 262 5.92 22.75 9.26
C GLY A 262 5.08 23.41 10.36
N GLU A 263 4.88 22.71 11.48
CA GLU A 263 3.99 23.18 12.55
C GLU A 263 4.47 24.44 13.29
N LEU A 264 5.74 24.80 13.17
CA LEU A 264 6.30 26.05 13.71
C LEU A 264 6.38 27.16 12.67
N VAL A 265 6.46 26.79 11.40
CA VAL A 265 6.60 27.71 10.27
C VAL A 265 5.52 27.32 9.27
N ILE A 266 4.30 27.81 9.54
CA ILE A 266 3.12 27.60 8.67
C ILE A 266 3.08 28.67 7.56
N ASP A 267 3.51 29.89 7.87
CA ASP A 267 3.65 30.99 6.92
C ASP A 267 5.02 31.64 7.10
N GLU A 268 5.90 31.47 6.11
CA GLU A 268 7.25 32.01 6.14
C GLU A 268 7.27 33.54 6.27
N LYS A 269 6.22 34.24 5.81
CA LYS A 269 6.13 35.71 5.87
C LYS A 269 6.08 36.23 7.31
N GLN A 270 5.86 35.38 8.31
CA GLN A 270 5.90 35.77 9.73
C GLN A 270 7.32 35.80 10.30
N PHE A 271 8.31 35.34 9.53
CA PHE A 271 9.69 35.20 9.97
C PHE A 271 10.64 35.98 9.05
N ILE A 272 11.77 36.41 9.59
CA ILE A 272 12.95 36.78 8.81
C ILE A 272 13.79 35.51 8.69
N THR A 273 14.18 35.16 7.47
CA THR A 273 15.04 34.00 7.22
C THR A 273 16.50 34.40 7.12
N VAL A 274 17.39 33.62 7.75
CA VAL A 274 18.83 33.78 7.52
C VAL A 274 19.20 33.15 6.18
N LYS A 275 19.74 33.96 5.27
CA LYS A 275 20.10 33.55 3.90
C LYS A 275 21.53 33.06 3.83
N PHE A 276 21.71 31.90 3.22
CA PHE A 276 22.97 31.29 2.81
C PHE A 276 22.94 31.20 1.28
N LYS A 277 23.76 31.97 0.55
CA LYS A 277 23.71 32.02 -0.93
C LYS A 277 24.58 30.92 -1.56
N ASN A 278 24.10 30.36 -2.68
CA ASN A 278 24.85 29.42 -3.53
C ASN A 278 26.24 29.99 -3.87
N ASN A 279 27.28 29.16 -3.66
CA ASN A 279 28.72 29.42 -3.82
C ASN A 279 29.48 30.10 -2.67
N GLU A 280 28.83 30.60 -1.61
CA GLU A 280 29.59 31.19 -0.47
C GLU A 280 30.16 30.15 0.50
N LEU A 281 29.83 28.86 0.30
CA LEU A 281 30.10 27.78 1.24
C LEU A 281 30.62 26.51 0.53
N TYR A 282 31.53 26.68 -0.44
CA TYR A 282 32.14 25.59 -1.23
C TYR A 282 32.90 24.53 -0.39
N ASN A 283 32.96 24.66 0.94
CA ASN A 283 33.66 23.74 1.83
C ASN A 283 32.74 22.89 2.73
N PHE A 284 31.42 22.91 2.52
CA PHE A 284 30.47 22.16 3.35
C PHE A 284 30.66 20.65 3.38
N THR A 285 31.51 20.06 2.53
CA THR A 285 31.93 18.65 2.62
C THR A 285 32.84 18.30 1.43
N ASN A 286 33.97 17.63 1.68
CA ASN A 286 34.66 16.80 0.66
C ASN A 286 33.78 15.63 0.15
N ASN A 287 32.55 15.50 0.64
CA ASN A 287 31.48 14.60 0.21
C ASN A 287 30.36 15.42 -0.46
N MET A 288 29.99 15.10 -1.70
CA MET A 288 29.02 15.83 -2.52
C MET A 288 27.55 15.91 -1.99
N VAL A 289 27.28 15.82 -0.68
CA VAL A 289 25.94 15.53 -0.13
C VAL A 289 25.24 16.75 0.52
N ASN A 290 25.97 17.77 1.00
CA ASN A 290 25.36 18.83 1.84
C ASN A 290 25.20 20.22 1.18
N GLY A 291 25.65 20.42 -0.07
CA GLY A 291 25.74 21.74 -0.72
C GLY A 291 24.42 22.50 -0.91
N TYR A 292 23.27 21.83 -0.85
CA TYR A 292 21.96 22.40 -1.19
C TYR A 292 20.97 22.44 -0.02
N LYS A 293 21.42 22.30 1.23
CA LYS A 293 20.55 22.13 2.40
C LYS A 293 19.52 23.26 2.61
N TYR A 294 19.81 24.50 2.21
CA TYR A 294 18.90 25.64 2.34
C TYR A 294 18.11 25.99 1.08
N GLU A 295 18.37 25.27 -0.02
CA GLU A 295 17.60 25.40 -1.26
C GLU A 295 16.24 24.71 -1.16
N MET A 296 15.39 24.94 -2.16
CA MET A 296 14.07 24.32 -2.23
C MET A 296 14.18 22.83 -2.52
N HIS A 297 13.88 21.99 -1.54
CA HIS A 297 13.84 20.54 -1.65
C HIS A 297 12.50 20.07 -2.21
N ARG A 298 12.55 19.17 -3.18
CA ARG A 298 11.34 18.52 -3.69
C ARG A 298 10.79 17.58 -2.62
N LEU A 299 9.47 17.58 -2.45
CA LEU A 299 8.77 16.60 -1.61
C LEU A 299 8.21 15.52 -2.53
N VAL A 300 8.90 14.38 -2.62
CA VAL A 300 8.59 13.30 -3.58
C VAL A 300 8.01 12.08 -2.90
N LYS A 301 7.22 11.32 -3.67
CA LYS A 301 6.67 10.03 -3.26
C LYS A 301 7.60 8.94 -3.76
N MET A 302 7.93 7.98 -2.90
CA MET A 302 8.74 6.83 -3.25
C MET A 302 7.99 5.54 -2.92
N VAL A 303 8.09 4.57 -3.82
CA VAL A 303 7.41 3.27 -3.68
C VAL A 303 8.34 2.12 -4.02
N TRP A 304 8.09 0.98 -3.41
CA TRP A 304 8.68 -0.29 -3.84
C TRP A 304 8.27 -0.59 -5.28
N SER A 305 9.22 -0.96 -6.15
CA SER A 305 8.98 -1.08 -7.59
C SER A 305 7.92 -2.13 -7.96
N LYS A 306 7.81 -3.23 -7.19
CA LYS A 306 6.79 -4.27 -7.42
C LYS A 306 5.35 -3.75 -7.35
N LEU A 307 5.11 -2.62 -6.67
CA LEU A 307 3.77 -2.06 -6.51
C LEU A 307 3.12 -1.69 -7.84
N GLU A 308 3.92 -1.33 -8.85
CA GLU A 308 3.43 -0.99 -10.19
C GLU A 308 2.82 -2.19 -10.92
N GLU A 309 3.45 -3.36 -10.81
CA GLU A 309 3.01 -4.57 -11.50
C GLU A 309 1.92 -5.31 -10.70
N ASP A 310 2.18 -5.52 -9.41
CA ASP A 310 1.40 -6.39 -8.54
C ASP A 310 0.22 -5.66 -7.84
N ALA A 311 0.23 -4.32 -7.84
CA ALA A 311 -0.83 -3.50 -7.27
C ALA A 311 -1.05 -2.19 -8.05
N ASN A 312 -1.09 -2.25 -9.38
CA ASN A 312 -1.21 -1.08 -10.26
C ASN A 312 -2.27 -0.03 -9.84
N PRO A 313 -3.52 -0.39 -9.41
CA PRO A 313 -4.47 0.62 -8.94
C PRO A 313 -4.00 1.42 -7.73
N LEU A 314 -3.24 0.80 -6.82
CA LEU A 314 -2.62 1.48 -5.69
C LEU A 314 -1.47 2.37 -6.16
N PHE A 315 -0.60 1.86 -7.03
CA PHE A 315 0.50 2.62 -7.61
C PHE A 315 0.02 3.90 -8.31
N LEU A 316 -1.04 3.82 -9.12
CA LEU A 316 -1.65 5.00 -9.73
C LEU A 316 -2.29 5.93 -8.68
N GLY A 317 -2.90 5.36 -7.64
CA GLY A 317 -3.36 6.13 -6.49
C GLY A 317 -2.25 6.97 -5.87
N VAL A 318 -1.07 6.38 -5.64
CA VAL A 318 0.12 7.11 -5.15
C VAL A 318 0.55 8.17 -6.17
N ARG A 319 0.59 7.83 -7.46
CA ARG A 319 1.01 8.76 -8.52
C ARG A 319 0.16 10.02 -8.56
N HIS A 320 -1.17 9.89 -8.43
CA HIS A 320 -2.08 11.02 -8.47
C HIS A 320 -2.26 11.72 -7.12
N PHE A 321 -1.95 11.06 -6.01
CA PHE A 321 -1.99 11.66 -4.69
C PHE A 321 -1.14 12.93 -4.62
N LYS A 322 -1.77 14.07 -4.36
CA LYS A 322 -1.11 15.37 -4.28
C LYS A 322 -1.88 16.31 -3.36
N LEU A 323 -1.15 17.05 -2.54
CA LEU A 323 -1.65 18.09 -1.66
C LEU A 323 -1.17 19.46 -2.15
N ARG A 324 -2.05 20.46 -2.10
CA ARG A 324 -1.72 21.86 -2.39
C ARG A 324 -1.17 22.55 -1.13
N GLU A 325 -0.61 23.73 -1.30
CA GLU A 325 -0.13 24.55 -0.18
C GLU A 325 -1.27 24.88 0.81
N GLU A 326 -2.44 25.23 0.29
CA GLU A 326 -3.64 25.48 1.08
C GLU A 326 -4.10 24.26 1.90
N ASP A 327 -3.88 23.04 1.37
CA ASP A 327 -4.20 21.81 2.08
C ASP A 327 -3.27 21.64 3.29
N TYR A 328 -1.96 21.90 3.15
CA TYR A 328 -1.03 21.86 4.28
C TYR A 328 -1.36 22.92 5.34
N THR A 329 -1.61 24.16 4.92
CA THR A 329 -1.97 25.25 5.84
C THR A 329 -3.24 24.89 6.62
N PHE A 330 -4.26 24.36 5.94
CA PHE A 330 -5.48 23.89 6.60
C PHE A 330 -5.19 22.78 7.64
N LEU A 331 -4.42 21.76 7.26
CA LEU A 331 -4.11 20.62 8.14
C LEU A 331 -3.24 21.04 9.34
N LEU A 332 -2.25 21.89 9.13
CA LEU A 332 -1.38 22.42 10.19
C LEU A 332 -2.17 23.30 11.17
N ASN A 333 -3.08 24.15 10.68
CA ASN A 333 -3.95 24.96 11.53
C ASN A 333 -4.90 24.11 12.39
N LEU A 334 -5.44 23.00 11.86
CA LEU A 334 -6.25 22.08 12.66
C LEU A 334 -5.45 21.42 13.78
N THR A 335 -4.19 21.09 13.50
CA THR A 335 -3.26 20.51 14.47
C THR A 335 -2.92 21.53 15.56
N GLU A 336 -2.68 22.81 15.19
CA GLU A 336 -2.40 23.88 16.14
C GLU A 336 -3.58 24.13 17.10
N ASN A 337 -4.81 24.05 16.60
CA ASN A 337 -6.03 24.23 17.37
C ASN A 337 -6.45 22.98 18.19
N ASN A 338 -5.61 21.93 18.22
CA ASN A 338 -5.89 20.66 18.91
C ASN A 338 -7.27 20.05 18.54
N PHE A 339 -7.67 20.13 17.26
CA PHE A 339 -8.98 19.66 16.81
C PHE A 339 -9.22 18.16 17.10
N GLY A 340 -8.18 17.35 17.01
CA GLY A 340 -8.25 15.91 17.21
C GLY A 340 -6.94 15.22 16.88
N ASN A 341 -6.96 13.88 16.89
CA ASN A 341 -5.82 13.09 16.43
C ASN A 341 -5.67 13.12 14.89
N GLU A 342 -4.57 12.59 14.38
CA GLU A 342 -4.20 12.61 12.96
C GLU A 342 -5.26 11.94 12.08
N ASN A 343 -5.84 10.84 12.57
CA ASN A 343 -6.93 10.13 11.89
C ASN A 343 -8.19 11.00 11.75
N GLN A 344 -8.54 11.76 12.79
CA GLN A 344 -9.69 12.66 12.76
C GLN A 344 -9.46 13.84 11.82
N ILE A 345 -8.26 14.42 11.83
CA ILE A 345 -7.89 15.53 10.94
C ILE A 345 -7.90 15.05 9.47
N ALA A 346 -7.27 13.91 9.19
CA ALA A 346 -7.27 13.32 7.85
C ALA A 346 -8.69 12.97 7.37
N CYS A 347 -9.53 12.40 8.24
CA CYS A 347 -10.92 12.09 7.92
C CYS A 347 -11.74 13.36 7.62
N LYS A 348 -11.52 14.45 8.36
CA LYS A 348 -12.16 15.74 8.08
C LYS A 348 -11.75 16.26 6.70
N TRP A 349 -10.45 16.28 6.40
CA TRP A 349 -9.96 16.72 5.09
C TRP A 349 -10.55 15.87 3.95
N MET A 350 -10.59 14.54 4.10
CA MET A 350 -11.19 13.63 3.13
C MET A 350 -12.68 13.89 2.89
N LYS A 351 -13.44 14.29 3.92
CA LYS A 351 -14.87 14.61 3.77
C LYS A 351 -15.11 15.93 3.06
N GLU A 352 -14.27 16.93 3.31
CA GLU A 352 -14.40 18.28 2.76
C GLU A 352 -13.83 18.41 1.33
N ASN A 353 -12.88 17.54 0.95
CA ASN A 353 -12.17 17.63 -0.34
C ASN A 353 -12.50 16.46 -1.29
N GLN A 354 -13.77 16.05 -1.34
CA GLN A 354 -14.18 14.91 -2.17
C GLN A 354 -13.83 15.06 -3.64
N ASP A 355 -14.00 16.27 -4.17
CA ASP A 355 -13.79 16.52 -5.59
C ASP A 355 -12.31 16.40 -5.95
N VAL A 356 -11.41 16.80 -5.05
CA VAL A 356 -9.96 16.65 -5.20
C VAL A 356 -9.55 15.19 -5.27
N TRP A 357 -9.92 14.36 -4.29
CA TRP A 357 -9.45 12.97 -4.27
C TRP A 357 -10.19 12.04 -5.24
N LYS A 358 -11.38 12.44 -5.72
CA LYS A 358 -12.06 11.72 -6.81
C LYS A 358 -11.25 11.76 -8.10
N GLU A 359 -10.58 12.88 -8.39
CA GLU A 359 -9.70 13.01 -9.56
C GLU A 359 -8.49 12.07 -9.49
N TRP A 360 -8.05 11.68 -8.30
CA TRP A 360 -6.95 10.72 -8.15
C TRP A 360 -7.32 9.31 -8.61
N LYS A 361 -8.62 9.00 -8.65
CA LYS A 361 -9.10 7.69 -9.06
C LYS A 361 -9.08 7.57 -10.57
N VAL A 362 -7.96 7.11 -11.12
CA VAL A 362 -7.89 6.71 -12.53
C VAL A 362 -8.81 5.51 -12.75
N ILE A 363 -9.80 5.65 -13.64
CA ILE A 363 -10.62 4.53 -14.10
C ILE A 363 -9.73 3.67 -15.00
N LEU A 364 -8.95 2.78 -14.38
CA LEU A 364 -8.33 1.68 -15.10
C LEU A 364 -9.43 0.85 -15.76
N THR A 365 -9.18 0.40 -17.00
CA THR A 365 -9.98 -0.65 -17.64
C THR A 365 -10.23 -1.77 -16.62
N LYS A 366 -11.49 -2.19 -16.45
CA LYS A 366 -11.86 -3.16 -15.42
C LYS A 366 -10.94 -4.40 -15.51
N PRO A 367 -10.27 -4.81 -14.41
CA PRO A 367 -9.46 -6.02 -14.42
C PRO A 367 -10.27 -7.23 -14.87
N THR A 368 -9.61 -8.13 -15.61
CA THR A 368 -10.24 -9.33 -16.17
C THR A 368 -10.03 -10.52 -15.24
N ILE A 369 -11.11 -11.19 -14.88
CA ILE A 369 -11.11 -12.50 -14.20
C ILE A 369 -11.46 -13.59 -15.20
N ASN A 370 -10.81 -14.75 -15.09
CA ASN A 370 -10.91 -15.84 -16.06
C ASN A 370 -11.72 -17.01 -15.49
N ILE A 371 -12.60 -17.58 -16.32
CA ILE A 371 -13.19 -18.90 -16.12
C ILE A 371 -12.60 -19.82 -17.17
N GLY A 372 -12.05 -20.96 -16.74
CA GLY A 372 -11.69 -22.06 -17.62
C GLY A 372 -12.93 -22.76 -18.14
N GLY A 373 -13.01 -23.08 -19.42
CA GLY A 373 -14.18 -23.71 -20.03
C GLY A 373 -13.77 -24.91 -20.86
N ILE A 374 -14.10 -26.12 -20.40
CA ILE A 374 -13.79 -27.36 -21.13
C ILE A 374 -15.06 -27.94 -21.71
N PHE A 375 -15.20 -27.88 -23.04
CA PHE A 375 -16.40 -28.29 -23.76
C PHE A 375 -16.05 -29.37 -24.81
N PRO A 376 -16.93 -30.35 -25.06
CA PRO A 376 -16.70 -31.35 -26.11
C PRO A 376 -17.13 -30.80 -27.47
N MET A 377 -16.25 -30.07 -28.16
CA MET A 377 -16.60 -29.35 -29.39
C MET A 377 -16.43 -30.21 -30.64
N THR A 378 -15.45 -31.13 -30.68
CA THR A 378 -15.23 -32.02 -31.83
C THR A 378 -15.47 -33.51 -31.53
N SER A 379 -16.17 -33.86 -30.45
CA SER A 379 -16.42 -35.25 -30.08
C SER A 379 -17.50 -35.90 -30.98
N THR A 380 -17.29 -37.16 -31.37
CA THR A 380 -18.26 -37.96 -32.12
C THR A 380 -19.41 -38.48 -31.27
N ALA A 381 -19.23 -38.58 -29.95
CA ALA A 381 -20.23 -39.12 -29.02
C ALA A 381 -21.21 -38.05 -28.50
N PHE A 382 -20.76 -36.80 -28.38
CA PHE A 382 -21.55 -35.70 -27.82
C PHE A 382 -21.05 -34.34 -28.33
N ASN A 383 -21.86 -33.64 -29.13
CA ASN A 383 -21.52 -32.33 -29.67
C ASN A 383 -21.98 -31.21 -28.72
N GLY A 384 -21.03 -30.63 -27.98
CA GLY A 384 -21.25 -29.57 -27.00
C GLY A 384 -21.07 -28.13 -27.54
N ILE A 385 -20.98 -27.90 -28.86
CA ILE A 385 -20.76 -26.56 -29.41
C ILE A 385 -21.82 -25.56 -28.94
N GLY A 386 -23.10 -25.97 -28.91
CA GLY A 386 -24.19 -25.11 -28.43
C GLY A 386 -24.02 -24.69 -26.96
N ILE A 387 -23.44 -25.57 -26.13
CA ILE A 387 -23.19 -25.29 -24.71
C ILE A 387 -22.06 -24.26 -24.57
N ALA A 388 -21.00 -24.39 -25.36
CA ALA A 388 -19.91 -23.41 -25.38
C ALA A 388 -20.41 -22.02 -25.81
N GLN A 389 -21.31 -21.95 -26.80
CA GLN A 389 -21.94 -20.68 -27.21
C GLN A 389 -22.84 -20.11 -26.11
N GLY A 390 -23.60 -20.95 -25.40
CA GLY A 390 -24.39 -20.52 -24.25
C GLY A 390 -23.53 -19.93 -23.13
N ALA A 391 -22.39 -20.56 -22.82
CA ALA A 391 -21.44 -20.04 -21.85
C ALA A 391 -20.83 -18.69 -22.30
N LYS A 392 -20.48 -18.54 -23.57
CA LYS A 392 -19.99 -17.28 -24.14
C LYS A 392 -21.04 -16.16 -24.04
N ALA A 393 -22.28 -16.45 -24.42
CA ALA A 393 -23.39 -15.50 -24.32
C ALA A 393 -23.65 -15.06 -22.87
N ALA A 394 -23.51 -15.97 -21.91
CA ALA A 394 -23.62 -15.64 -20.48
C ALA A 394 -22.53 -14.66 -20.03
N VAL A 395 -21.27 -14.86 -20.46
CA VAL A 395 -20.16 -13.93 -20.16
C VAL A 395 -20.42 -12.55 -20.76
N GLU A 396 -20.88 -12.49 -22.02
CA GLU A 396 -21.24 -11.23 -22.67
C GLU A 396 -22.36 -10.48 -21.92
N PHE A 397 -23.41 -11.21 -21.51
CA PHE A 397 -24.50 -10.65 -20.70
C PHE A 397 -24.00 -10.10 -19.36
N ILE A 398 -23.16 -10.84 -18.65
CA ILE A 398 -22.60 -10.43 -17.36
C ILE A 398 -21.77 -9.14 -17.50
N ASN A 399 -20.90 -9.07 -18.51
CA ASN A 399 -20.03 -7.91 -18.73
C ASN A 399 -20.81 -6.66 -19.14
N LYS A 400 -21.93 -6.82 -19.88
CA LYS A 400 -22.81 -5.72 -20.28
C LYS A 400 -23.64 -5.19 -19.11
N ASN A 401 -23.92 -6.01 -18.11
CA ASN A 401 -24.75 -5.63 -16.97
C ASN A 401 -23.94 -4.97 -15.85
N SER A 402 -24.01 -3.63 -15.77
CA SER A 402 -23.32 -2.83 -14.76
C SER A 402 -23.79 -3.06 -13.31
N SER A 403 -24.87 -3.82 -13.08
CA SER A 403 -25.31 -4.20 -11.73
C SER A 403 -24.58 -5.42 -11.15
N LEU A 404 -23.99 -6.26 -12.01
CA LEU A 404 -23.29 -7.49 -11.62
C LEU A 404 -21.80 -7.21 -11.31
N LEU A 405 -20.92 -7.39 -12.29
CA LEU A 405 -19.47 -7.16 -12.15
C LEU A 405 -19.14 -5.68 -12.44
N LYS A 406 -19.44 -4.82 -11.47
CA LYS A 406 -19.19 -3.37 -11.57
C LYS A 406 -17.75 -3.04 -11.91
N ASP A 407 -16.81 -3.72 -11.28
CA ASP A 407 -15.38 -3.38 -11.32
C ASP A 407 -14.53 -4.43 -12.02
N TYR A 408 -15.13 -5.48 -12.62
CA TYR A 408 -14.42 -6.55 -13.30
C TYR A 408 -15.01 -6.86 -14.67
N ASN A 409 -14.17 -7.36 -15.57
CA ASN A 409 -14.60 -8.06 -16.76
C ASN A 409 -14.42 -9.56 -16.55
N LEU A 410 -15.39 -10.35 -16.99
CA LEU A 410 -15.31 -11.80 -17.02
C LEU A 410 -14.80 -12.26 -18.38
N SER A 411 -13.85 -13.19 -18.41
CA SER A 411 -13.42 -13.87 -19.63
C SER A 411 -13.65 -15.38 -19.52
N LEU A 412 -13.90 -16.02 -20.66
CA LEU A 412 -14.03 -17.47 -20.78
C LEU A 412 -12.88 -17.99 -21.65
N LEU A 413 -12.06 -18.85 -21.06
CA LEU A 413 -11.01 -19.58 -21.77
C LEU A 413 -11.61 -20.87 -22.33
N LEU A 414 -11.84 -20.93 -23.64
CA LEU A 414 -12.50 -22.07 -24.28
C LEU A 414 -11.49 -23.14 -24.71
N PHE A 415 -11.70 -24.36 -24.25
CA PHE A 415 -10.90 -25.54 -24.56
C PHE A 415 -11.78 -26.70 -25.03
N ASP A 416 -11.25 -27.49 -25.98
CA ASP A 416 -11.94 -28.66 -26.51
C ASP A 416 -11.53 -29.92 -25.75
N GLY A 417 -12.38 -30.37 -24.82
CA GLY A 417 -12.12 -31.58 -24.05
C GLY A 417 -12.33 -32.88 -24.82
N LYS A 418 -12.96 -32.85 -26.01
CA LYS A 418 -13.26 -34.03 -26.87
C LYS A 418 -13.97 -35.22 -26.22
N CYS A 419 -14.42 -35.06 -24.97
CA CYS A 419 -14.78 -36.16 -24.08
C CYS A 419 -13.67 -37.22 -23.94
N GLN A 420 -12.40 -36.81 -23.96
CA GLN A 420 -11.25 -37.68 -23.74
C GLN A 420 -10.50 -37.25 -22.46
N PRO A 421 -10.20 -38.18 -21.52
CA PRO A 421 -9.57 -37.84 -20.24
C PRO A 421 -8.21 -37.15 -20.36
N ASP A 422 -7.42 -37.52 -21.36
CA ASP A 422 -6.11 -36.94 -21.67
C ASP A 422 -6.23 -35.48 -22.16
N SER A 423 -7.17 -35.19 -23.05
CA SER A 423 -7.45 -33.84 -23.55
C SER A 423 -7.93 -32.93 -22.42
N VAL A 424 -8.86 -33.41 -21.59
CA VAL A 424 -9.36 -32.68 -20.42
C VAL A 424 -8.24 -32.37 -19.43
N MET A 425 -7.39 -33.36 -19.10
CA MET A 425 -6.27 -33.16 -18.18
C MET A 425 -5.23 -32.18 -18.74
N THR A 426 -4.92 -32.26 -20.03
CA THR A 426 -3.98 -31.35 -20.70
C THR A 426 -4.44 -29.90 -20.58
N HIS A 427 -5.69 -29.61 -20.92
CA HIS A 427 -6.23 -28.25 -20.80
C HIS A 427 -6.33 -27.78 -19.35
N PHE A 428 -6.63 -28.67 -18.41
CA PHE A 428 -6.57 -28.34 -16.98
C PHE A 428 -5.15 -27.92 -16.56
N LEU A 429 -4.12 -28.66 -16.99
CA LEU A 429 -2.72 -28.33 -16.72
C LEU A 429 -2.31 -27.00 -17.36
N GLU A 430 -2.70 -26.73 -18.60
CA GLU A 430 -2.43 -25.45 -19.29
C GLU A 430 -2.95 -24.23 -18.48
N MET A 431 -4.11 -24.37 -17.83
CA MET A 431 -4.70 -23.31 -17.02
C MET A 431 -3.99 -23.07 -15.69
N ILE A 432 -3.45 -24.11 -15.05
CA ILE A 432 -2.83 -24.01 -13.72
C ILE A 432 -1.31 -23.78 -13.77
N VAL A 433 -0.63 -24.27 -14.80
CA VAL A 433 0.83 -24.12 -14.96
C VAL A 433 1.18 -22.70 -15.42
N ASN A 434 0.33 -22.08 -16.24
CA ASN A 434 0.54 -20.69 -16.65
C ASN A 434 0.18 -19.74 -15.50
N GLN A 435 1.19 -19.19 -14.83
CA GLN A 435 1.03 -18.31 -13.67
C GLN A 435 0.14 -17.09 -13.96
N LYS A 436 0.23 -16.50 -15.15
CA LYS A 436 -0.62 -15.34 -15.55
C LYS A 436 -2.09 -15.73 -15.62
N THR A 437 -2.38 -16.93 -16.11
CA THR A 437 -3.74 -17.46 -16.21
C THR A 437 -4.26 -17.85 -14.83
N TYR A 438 -3.46 -18.60 -14.07
CA TYR A 438 -3.83 -19.19 -12.78
C TYR A 438 -4.16 -18.14 -11.72
N VAL A 439 -3.38 -17.05 -11.61
CA VAL A 439 -3.61 -15.97 -10.63
C VAL A 439 -5.00 -15.32 -10.77
N ASN A 440 -5.54 -15.29 -12.00
CA ASN A 440 -6.84 -14.71 -12.32
C ASN A 440 -7.93 -15.77 -12.59
N LEU A 441 -7.63 -17.07 -12.40
CA LEU A 441 -8.56 -18.17 -12.65
C LEU A 441 -9.49 -18.35 -11.45
N VAL A 442 -10.79 -18.20 -11.67
CA VAL A 442 -11.81 -18.38 -10.63
C VAL A 442 -12.18 -19.86 -10.47
N GLY A 443 -12.11 -20.62 -11.55
CA GLY A 443 -12.48 -22.03 -11.59
C GLY A 443 -12.65 -22.52 -13.02
N VAL A 444 -13.05 -23.79 -13.14
CA VAL A 444 -13.29 -24.48 -14.40
C VAL A 444 -14.77 -24.84 -14.51
N LEU A 445 -15.40 -24.38 -15.59
CA LEU A 445 -16.71 -24.79 -16.06
C LEU A 445 -16.55 -26.00 -16.98
N GLY A 446 -17.21 -27.10 -16.64
CA GLY A 446 -17.05 -28.39 -17.29
C GLY A 446 -16.01 -29.28 -16.60
N PRO A 447 -15.65 -30.42 -17.22
CA PRO A 447 -16.12 -30.90 -18.51
C PRO A 447 -17.53 -31.52 -18.43
N ALA A 448 -18.10 -31.81 -19.60
CA ALA A 448 -19.42 -32.45 -19.74
C ALA A 448 -19.40 -33.95 -19.40
N CYS A 449 -18.48 -34.69 -20.02
CA CYS A 449 -18.50 -36.14 -20.00
C CYS A 449 -17.98 -36.69 -18.67
N THR A 450 -18.86 -37.41 -17.96
CA THR A 450 -18.62 -37.98 -16.63
C THR A 450 -17.31 -38.76 -16.53
N GLU A 451 -16.96 -39.55 -17.56
CA GLU A 451 -15.73 -40.37 -17.64
C GLU A 451 -14.42 -39.58 -17.64
N THR A 452 -14.48 -38.28 -17.95
CA THR A 452 -13.29 -37.42 -18.07
C THR A 452 -13.00 -36.59 -16.83
N ILE A 453 -13.92 -36.55 -15.85
CA ILE A 453 -13.86 -35.63 -14.72
C ILE A 453 -12.93 -36.10 -13.62
N GLU A 454 -12.88 -37.42 -13.38
CA GLU A 454 -12.23 -37.97 -12.18
C GLU A 454 -10.77 -37.50 -11.99
N PRO A 455 -9.91 -37.46 -13.04
CA PRO A 455 -8.53 -36.98 -12.88
C PRO A 455 -8.46 -35.54 -12.36
N ILE A 456 -9.21 -34.63 -12.98
CA ILE A 456 -9.17 -33.21 -12.61
C ILE A 456 -9.89 -32.95 -11.28
N ALA A 457 -10.99 -33.66 -10.99
CA ALA A 457 -11.70 -33.56 -9.72
C ALA A 457 -10.83 -34.03 -8.54
N ALA A 458 -10.05 -35.11 -8.72
CA ALA A 458 -9.15 -35.60 -7.69
C ALA A 458 -7.99 -34.63 -7.40
N VAL A 459 -7.45 -33.99 -8.43
CA VAL A 459 -6.29 -33.09 -8.34
C VAL A 459 -6.68 -31.65 -7.95
N SER A 460 -7.92 -31.23 -8.23
CA SER A 460 -8.46 -29.90 -7.94
C SER A 460 -8.17 -29.38 -6.53
N LYS A 461 -8.22 -30.27 -5.53
CA LYS A 461 -7.96 -29.94 -4.12
C LYS A 461 -6.53 -29.50 -3.84
N GLN A 462 -5.55 -29.94 -4.64
CA GLN A 462 -4.15 -29.55 -4.47
C GLN A 462 -3.92 -28.11 -4.97
N TYR A 463 -4.62 -27.74 -6.04
CA TYR A 463 -4.53 -26.42 -6.65
C TYR A 463 -5.64 -25.46 -6.21
N HIS A 464 -6.53 -25.88 -5.29
CA HIS A 464 -7.65 -25.05 -4.82
C HIS A 464 -8.53 -24.50 -5.97
N VAL A 465 -8.67 -25.25 -7.06
CA VAL A 465 -9.45 -24.85 -8.24
C VAL A 465 -10.85 -25.44 -8.18
N LEU A 466 -11.86 -24.59 -8.22
CA LEU A 466 -13.26 -25.02 -8.29
C LEU A 466 -13.53 -25.67 -9.65
N ILE A 467 -14.19 -26.84 -9.66
CA ILE A 467 -14.68 -27.49 -10.88
C ILE A 467 -16.20 -27.55 -10.81
N VAL A 468 -16.88 -26.98 -11.80
CA VAL A 468 -18.35 -26.98 -11.90
C VAL A 468 -18.77 -27.67 -13.19
N SER A 469 -19.16 -28.95 -13.11
CA SER A 469 -19.66 -29.66 -14.28
C SER A 469 -21.13 -29.34 -14.53
N TYR A 470 -21.48 -29.09 -15.79
CA TYR A 470 -22.86 -28.83 -16.19
C TYR A 470 -23.63 -30.09 -16.64
N SER A 471 -22.95 -31.25 -16.77
CA SER A 471 -23.56 -32.45 -17.38
C SER A 471 -23.13 -33.79 -16.76
N ALA A 472 -22.25 -33.81 -15.76
CA ALA A 472 -21.80 -35.08 -15.20
C ALA A 472 -22.66 -35.62 -14.04
N GLU A 473 -23.28 -36.75 -14.30
CA GLU A 473 -24.32 -37.32 -13.43
C GLU A 473 -23.80 -38.37 -12.42
N GLY A 474 -22.54 -38.80 -12.55
CA GLY A 474 -21.98 -39.90 -11.75
C GLY A 474 -22.15 -39.67 -10.24
N ALA A 475 -22.80 -40.61 -9.55
CA ALA A 475 -23.07 -40.52 -8.11
C ALA A 475 -21.79 -40.48 -7.25
N SER A 476 -20.72 -41.12 -7.69
CA SER A 476 -19.43 -41.14 -6.97
C SER A 476 -18.80 -39.76 -6.77
N PHE A 477 -19.17 -38.76 -7.58
CA PHE A 477 -18.71 -37.38 -7.40
C PHE A 477 -19.43 -36.61 -6.27
N SER A 478 -20.46 -37.20 -5.66
CA SER A 478 -21.14 -36.64 -4.48
C SER A 478 -20.32 -36.80 -3.18
N ASP A 479 -19.25 -37.63 -3.18
CA ASP A 479 -18.36 -37.76 -2.03
C ASP A 479 -17.52 -36.48 -1.83
N ARG A 480 -17.95 -35.63 -0.89
CA ARG A 480 -17.28 -34.37 -0.52
C ARG A 480 -15.93 -34.58 0.17
N LYS A 481 -15.65 -35.75 0.75
CA LYS A 481 -14.33 -36.06 1.31
C LYS A 481 -13.34 -36.36 0.18
N LYS A 482 -13.78 -37.07 -0.86
CA LYS A 482 -12.94 -37.40 -2.03
C LYS A 482 -12.79 -36.19 -2.98
N TYR A 483 -13.87 -35.45 -3.24
CA TYR A 483 -13.92 -34.34 -4.20
C TYR A 483 -14.48 -33.04 -3.59
N PRO A 484 -13.73 -32.37 -2.70
CA PRO A 484 -14.21 -31.17 -1.98
C PRO A 484 -14.41 -29.93 -2.87
N TYR A 485 -13.71 -29.84 -4.01
CA TYR A 485 -13.80 -28.71 -4.95
C TYR A 485 -14.68 -28.98 -6.18
N PHE A 486 -15.37 -30.12 -6.21
CA PHE A 486 -16.24 -30.50 -7.32
C PHE A 486 -17.71 -30.13 -7.04
N PHE A 487 -18.32 -29.43 -7.99
CA PHE A 487 -19.72 -29.03 -7.98
C PHE A 487 -20.34 -29.37 -9.34
N ARG A 488 -21.66 -29.43 -9.39
CA ARG A 488 -22.40 -29.61 -10.64
C ARG A 488 -23.77 -28.96 -10.58
N THR A 489 -24.29 -28.60 -11.75
CA THR A 489 -25.67 -28.09 -11.90
C THR A 489 -26.66 -29.18 -12.29
N ILE A 490 -26.19 -30.26 -12.93
CA ILE A 490 -27.04 -31.43 -13.24
C ILE A 490 -27.29 -32.28 -12.00
N GLY A 491 -28.45 -32.93 -11.95
CA GLY A 491 -28.76 -33.94 -10.92
C GLY A 491 -27.89 -35.18 -11.05
N GLU A 492 -27.76 -35.94 -9.97
CA GLU A 492 -27.14 -37.26 -10.01
C GLU A 492 -28.06 -38.32 -10.61
N ASN A 493 -27.45 -39.26 -11.33
CA ASN A 493 -28.15 -40.38 -11.94
C ASN A 493 -28.79 -41.32 -10.90
N GLN A 494 -28.38 -41.29 -9.61
CA GLN A 494 -29.02 -42.10 -8.60
C GLN A 494 -30.50 -41.76 -8.36
N HIS A 495 -30.94 -40.54 -8.73
CA HIS A 495 -32.36 -40.18 -8.62
C HIS A 495 -33.28 -41.01 -9.53
N TYR A 496 -32.76 -41.59 -10.62
CA TYR A 496 -33.55 -42.41 -11.54
C TYR A 496 -34.16 -43.65 -10.86
N LYS A 497 -33.55 -44.17 -9.78
CA LYS A 497 -34.10 -45.32 -9.04
C LYS A 497 -35.50 -45.02 -8.50
N HIS A 498 -35.78 -43.78 -8.10
CA HIS A 498 -37.10 -43.38 -7.61
C HIS A 498 -38.12 -43.32 -8.74
N VAL A 499 -37.70 -42.85 -9.92
CA VAL A 499 -38.55 -42.79 -11.12
C VAL A 499 -38.93 -44.20 -11.57
N TYR A 500 -37.95 -45.10 -11.71
CA TYR A 500 -38.21 -46.48 -12.11
C TYR A 500 -39.06 -47.24 -11.10
N LEU A 501 -38.80 -47.07 -9.80
CA LEU A 501 -39.62 -47.68 -8.76
C LEU A 501 -41.10 -47.24 -8.86
N ALA A 502 -41.34 -45.94 -9.02
CA ALA A 502 -42.69 -45.41 -9.18
C ALA A 502 -43.38 -45.93 -10.45
N LEU A 503 -42.64 -45.96 -11.56
CA LEU A 503 -43.10 -46.47 -12.85
C LEU A 503 -43.51 -47.95 -12.74
N PHE A 504 -42.65 -48.79 -12.16
CA PHE A 504 -42.90 -50.23 -12.04
C PHE A 504 -44.06 -50.53 -11.10
N LYS A 505 -44.21 -49.76 -10.01
CA LYS A 505 -45.39 -49.84 -9.13
C LYS A 505 -46.66 -49.47 -9.88
N HIS A 506 -46.65 -48.39 -10.67
CA HIS A 506 -47.82 -47.93 -11.41
C HIS A 506 -48.32 -48.98 -12.41
N PHE A 507 -47.41 -49.63 -13.13
CA PHE A 507 -47.77 -50.68 -14.11
C PHE A 507 -47.88 -52.09 -13.53
N GLY A 508 -47.64 -52.26 -12.23
CA GLY A 508 -47.67 -53.59 -11.59
C GLY A 508 -46.56 -54.53 -12.06
N TRP A 509 -45.44 -54.01 -12.58
CA TRP A 509 -44.31 -54.84 -13.00
C TRP A 509 -43.52 -55.35 -11.80
N LYS A 510 -43.31 -56.67 -11.74
CA LYS A 510 -42.69 -57.35 -10.60
C LYS A 510 -41.35 -58.01 -10.90
N ARG A 511 -40.93 -58.04 -12.17
CA ARG A 511 -39.70 -58.69 -12.62
C ARG A 511 -38.99 -57.78 -13.62
N VAL A 512 -37.75 -57.40 -13.33
CA VAL A 512 -36.97 -56.48 -14.16
C VAL A 512 -35.57 -57.00 -14.41
N ALA A 513 -35.02 -56.72 -15.58
CA ALA A 513 -33.64 -57.00 -15.94
C ALA A 513 -32.97 -55.74 -16.48
N ALA A 514 -31.66 -55.57 -16.23
CA ALA A 514 -30.86 -54.53 -16.86
C ALA A 514 -29.88 -55.11 -17.86
N LEU A 515 -29.72 -54.41 -18.98
CA LEU A 515 -28.66 -54.62 -19.96
C LEU A 515 -27.88 -53.31 -20.07
N THR A 516 -26.57 -53.37 -19.85
CA THR A 516 -25.69 -52.19 -19.77
C THR A 516 -24.48 -52.36 -20.64
N GLU A 517 -23.95 -51.25 -21.13
CA GLU A 517 -22.69 -51.26 -21.86
C GLU A 517 -21.52 -51.43 -20.87
N ASP A 518 -20.59 -52.32 -21.21
CA ASP A 518 -19.39 -52.59 -20.44
C ASP A 518 -18.35 -51.47 -20.62
N GLY A 519 -17.61 -51.16 -19.54
CA GLY A 519 -16.68 -50.03 -19.49
C GLY A 519 -17.30 -48.69 -19.10
N GLN A 520 -18.64 -48.55 -19.01
CA GLN A 520 -19.25 -47.37 -18.42
C GLN A 520 -19.00 -47.34 -16.90
N LYS A 521 -18.17 -46.39 -16.46
CA LYS A 521 -17.63 -46.34 -15.09
C LYS A 521 -18.68 -45.99 -14.01
N TYR A 522 -19.86 -45.51 -14.40
CA TYR A 522 -20.86 -44.95 -13.47
C TYR A 522 -22.20 -45.71 -13.45
N THR A 523 -22.19 -47.03 -13.68
CA THR A 523 -23.38 -47.89 -13.53
C THR A 523 -23.75 -48.21 -12.07
N GLU A 524 -23.11 -47.58 -11.08
CA GLU A 524 -23.37 -47.79 -9.64
C GLU A 524 -24.85 -47.55 -9.26
N TYR A 525 -25.54 -46.68 -9.99
CA TYR A 525 -26.97 -46.43 -9.78
C TYR A 525 -27.83 -47.68 -9.98
N ILE A 526 -27.37 -48.66 -10.77
CA ILE A 526 -28.11 -49.91 -11.02
C ILE A 526 -28.05 -50.82 -9.80
N SER A 527 -26.90 -50.89 -9.12
CA SER A 527 -26.78 -51.60 -7.85
C SER A 527 -27.68 -50.96 -6.79
N LEU A 528 -27.64 -49.63 -6.66
CA LEU A 528 -28.52 -48.88 -5.75
C LEU A 528 -30.01 -49.05 -6.09
N MET A 529 -30.34 -49.11 -7.38
CA MET A 529 -31.71 -49.35 -7.85
C MET A 529 -32.15 -50.78 -7.55
N SER A 530 -31.28 -51.79 -7.75
CA SER A 530 -31.57 -53.18 -7.43
C SER A 530 -32.00 -53.33 -5.96
N ASP A 531 -31.24 -52.74 -5.04
CA ASP A 531 -31.55 -52.77 -3.61
C ASP A 531 -32.91 -52.12 -3.28
N ASP A 532 -33.21 -50.99 -3.91
CA ASP A 532 -34.48 -50.28 -3.71
C ASP A 532 -35.68 -51.03 -4.31
N LEU A 533 -35.50 -51.71 -5.44
CA LEU A 533 -36.55 -52.52 -6.08
C LEU A 533 -36.87 -53.78 -5.26
N GLU A 534 -35.85 -54.49 -4.78
CA GLU A 534 -36.03 -55.70 -3.96
C GLU A 534 -36.79 -55.39 -2.65
N LYS A 535 -36.45 -54.28 -1.98
CA LYS A 535 -37.20 -53.78 -0.80
C LYS A 535 -38.68 -53.53 -1.07
N ASN A 536 -39.06 -53.31 -2.33
CA ASN A 536 -40.42 -53.04 -2.76
C ASN A 536 -41.10 -54.23 -3.46
N GLN A 537 -40.58 -55.45 -3.25
CA GLN A 537 -41.12 -56.69 -3.81
C GLN A 537 -41.15 -56.68 -5.36
N ILE A 538 -40.12 -56.10 -5.97
CA ILE A 538 -39.88 -56.13 -7.41
C ILE A 538 -38.54 -56.83 -7.61
N SER A 539 -38.56 -58.03 -8.19
CA SER A 539 -37.37 -58.87 -8.32
C SER A 539 -36.49 -58.41 -9.49
N PHE A 540 -35.21 -58.23 -9.20
CA PHE A 540 -34.19 -57.90 -10.20
C PHE A 540 -33.56 -59.19 -10.75
N ILE A 541 -34.10 -59.68 -11.86
CA ILE A 541 -33.85 -61.06 -12.34
C ILE A 541 -32.54 -61.23 -13.12
N ALA A 542 -31.97 -60.15 -13.67
CA ALA A 542 -30.69 -60.21 -14.37
C ALA A 542 -30.04 -58.83 -14.51
N ASN A 543 -28.71 -58.77 -14.36
CA ASN A 543 -27.88 -57.65 -14.78
C ASN A 543 -26.85 -58.16 -15.80
N LYS A 544 -26.96 -57.76 -17.07
CA LYS A 544 -26.02 -58.16 -18.13
C LYS A 544 -25.25 -56.96 -18.66
N LYS A 545 -23.96 -57.19 -18.95
CA LYS A 545 -23.08 -56.20 -19.58
C LYS A 545 -22.74 -56.63 -21.01
N PHE A 546 -22.64 -55.70 -21.94
CA PHE A 546 -22.21 -55.95 -23.32
C PHE A 546 -21.05 -55.03 -23.73
N PRO A 547 -20.03 -55.49 -24.47
CA PRO A 547 -18.88 -54.67 -24.83
C PRO A 547 -19.22 -53.57 -25.85
N ARG A 548 -18.54 -52.42 -25.74
CA ARG A 548 -18.71 -51.18 -26.53
C ARG A 548 -18.43 -51.29 -28.04
N GLY A 549 -17.95 -52.44 -28.52
CA GLY A 549 -17.50 -52.62 -29.92
C GLY A 549 -17.89 -53.95 -30.54
N ARG A 550 -19.19 -54.16 -30.83
CA ARG A 550 -19.65 -55.28 -31.67
C ARG A 550 -20.40 -54.81 -32.92
N THR A 551 -20.09 -55.45 -34.04
CA THR A 551 -20.84 -55.36 -35.30
C THR A 551 -22.20 -56.05 -35.16
N THR A 552 -23.19 -55.56 -35.90
CA THR A 552 -24.62 -55.92 -35.84
C THR A 552 -24.94 -57.41 -36.04
N GLU A 553 -23.99 -58.23 -36.50
CA GLU A 553 -24.20 -59.65 -36.83
C GLU A 553 -24.34 -60.58 -35.61
N GLU A 554 -23.82 -60.19 -34.44
CA GLU A 554 -23.83 -61.05 -33.25
C GLU A 554 -25.10 -60.94 -32.38
N MET A 555 -26.10 -60.14 -32.81
CA MET A 555 -27.38 -59.93 -32.08
C MET A 555 -28.52 -60.88 -32.50
N LYS A 556 -28.24 -62.00 -33.18
CA LYS A 556 -29.26 -63.05 -33.35
C LYS A 556 -29.46 -63.80 -32.03
N LEU A 557 -30.62 -63.59 -31.42
CA LEU A 557 -31.14 -64.41 -30.33
C LEU A 557 -31.03 -65.88 -30.73
N VAL A 558 -30.24 -66.65 -29.98
CA VAL A 558 -30.31 -68.11 -30.02
C VAL A 558 -31.68 -68.47 -29.43
N SER A 559 -32.59 -68.86 -30.31
CA SER A 559 -33.94 -69.33 -30.03
C SER A 559 -33.96 -70.62 -29.23
#